data_AF-A0A8H6BZA4-F1
#
_entry.id   AF-A0A8H6BZA4-F1
#
_cell.length_a   1.000
_cell.length_b   1.000
_cell.length_c   1.000
_cell.angle_alpha   90.00
_cell.angle_beta   90.00
_cell.angle_gamma   90.00
#
_symmetry.space_group_name_H-M   'P 1'
#
loop_
_entity.id
_entity.type
_entity.pdbx_description
1 polymer ?
#
loop_
_entity_poly.entity_id
_entity_poly.type
_entity_poly.pdbx_seq_one_letter_code
_entity_poly.pdbx_strand_id
1 'polypeptide(L)'
;MAKTRKPPRRKQRGKSETETHSKDIPFYNINTSEYTDDRCKELESNYWRSLSYSEPMYGADTMGSVFDKSITAWNVAHLPNLLDLMEEKLPGVNQAYLYAGLWKALFAWHLEDQDLYSINYLHFGAPKQWYSIPQSQHEEFYALMVDLFHDEFKQCSEFSDTRRLWCRPRTLKNTALE
;
A
#
# COMPACT_ATOMS: atom_id res chain seq x y z
N MET A 1 47.47 27.33 -43.18
CA MET A 1 46.09 27.65 -43.61
C MET A 1 45.11 26.81 -42.78
N ALA A 2 44.36 27.46 -41.87
CA ALA A 2 43.44 26.80 -40.96
C ALA A 2 42.19 26.31 -41.70
N LYS A 3 41.85 25.01 -41.57
CA LYS A 3 40.63 24.42 -42.14
C LYS A 3 39.43 24.82 -41.28
N THR A 4 38.63 25.78 -41.73
CA THR A 4 37.35 26.13 -41.14
C THR A 4 36.35 24.97 -41.29
N ARG A 5 36.05 24.27 -40.19
CA ARG A 5 35.00 23.25 -40.14
C ARG A 5 33.64 23.93 -40.15
N LYS A 6 32.79 23.64 -41.14
CA LYS A 6 31.38 24.06 -41.13
C LYS A 6 30.61 23.26 -40.08
N PRO A 7 29.71 23.88 -39.30
CA PRO A 7 28.90 23.15 -38.32
C PRO A 7 27.87 22.24 -39.02
N PRO A 8 27.50 21.10 -38.40
CA PRO A 8 26.53 20.18 -38.98
C PRO A 8 25.13 20.80 -39.01
N ARG A 9 24.41 20.55 -40.11
CA ARG A 9 23.07 21.06 -40.37
C ARG A 9 22.07 20.42 -39.40
N ARG A 10 21.41 21.24 -38.57
CA ARG A 10 20.39 20.80 -37.62
C ARG A 10 19.22 20.16 -38.38
N LYS A 11 19.04 18.84 -38.25
CA LYS A 11 17.82 18.15 -38.71
C LYS A 11 16.64 18.73 -37.92
N GLN A 12 15.65 19.30 -38.63
CA GLN A 12 14.37 19.62 -38.04
C GLN A 12 13.72 18.30 -37.59
N ARG A 13 13.56 18.14 -36.28
CA ARG A 13 12.84 17.02 -35.67
C ARG A 13 11.37 17.27 -35.98
N GLY A 14 10.76 16.43 -36.81
CA GLY A 14 9.34 16.48 -37.09
C GLY A 14 8.55 16.47 -35.78
N LYS A 15 7.46 17.24 -35.72
CA LYS A 15 6.48 17.17 -34.62
C LYS A 15 6.07 15.70 -34.50
N SER A 16 6.47 15.04 -33.42
CA SER A 16 5.87 13.78 -33.02
C SER A 16 4.44 14.09 -32.66
N GLU A 17 3.52 13.60 -33.48
CA GLU A 17 2.10 13.56 -33.16
C GLU A 17 1.95 13.01 -31.75
N THR A 18 1.24 13.75 -30.91
CA THR A 18 0.89 13.31 -29.57
C THR A 18 -0.13 12.20 -29.78
N GLU A 19 0.34 10.96 -29.87
CA GLU A 19 -0.52 9.80 -29.81
C GLU A 19 -1.25 9.85 -28.48
N THR A 20 -2.48 10.34 -28.50
CA THR A 20 -3.46 10.11 -27.45
C THR A 20 -3.67 8.60 -27.42
N HIS A 21 -2.93 7.90 -26.56
CA HIS A 21 -3.20 6.52 -26.13
C HIS A 21 -4.49 6.49 -25.31
N SER A 22 -5.60 6.84 -25.95
CA SER A 22 -6.94 6.57 -25.48
C SER A 22 -7.57 5.68 -26.54
N LYS A 23 -7.47 4.38 -26.31
CA LYS A 23 -8.47 3.34 -26.58
C LYS A 23 -7.83 1.99 -26.30
N ASP A 24 -8.51 1.22 -25.47
CA ASP A 24 -8.27 -0.19 -25.16
C ASP A 24 -7.16 -0.47 -24.14
N ILE A 25 -7.27 0.16 -22.96
CA ILE A 25 -6.74 -0.47 -21.75
C ILE A 25 -7.64 -1.69 -21.51
N PRO A 26 -7.13 -2.95 -21.59
CA PRO A 26 -7.94 -4.09 -21.23
C PRO A 26 -8.42 -3.86 -19.80
N PHE A 27 -9.74 -3.88 -19.60
CA PHE A 27 -10.32 -3.79 -18.27
C PHE A 27 -9.58 -4.84 -17.44
N TYR A 28 -8.83 -4.42 -16.41
CA TYR A 28 -8.13 -5.33 -15.48
C TYR A 28 -9.18 -6.02 -14.59
N ASN A 29 -10.15 -6.68 -15.23
CA ASN A 29 -11.24 -7.39 -14.61
C ASN A 29 -10.68 -8.73 -14.19
N ILE A 30 -10.02 -8.73 -13.03
CA ILE A 30 -9.69 -9.96 -12.36
C ILE A 30 -11.00 -10.65 -12.02
N ASN A 31 -11.12 -11.92 -12.42
CA ASN A 31 -12.32 -12.69 -12.14
C ASN A 31 -12.37 -13.00 -10.64
N THR A 32 -13.16 -12.24 -9.89
CA THR A 32 -13.30 -12.40 -8.44
C THR A 32 -13.87 -13.77 -8.06
N SER A 33 -14.54 -14.48 -8.96
CA SER A 33 -15.06 -15.83 -8.67
C SER A 33 -13.97 -16.88 -8.45
N GLU A 34 -12.73 -16.62 -8.89
CA GLU A 34 -11.60 -17.53 -8.71
C GLU A 34 -11.05 -17.52 -7.28
N TYR A 35 -11.39 -16.50 -6.49
CA TYR A 35 -10.94 -16.35 -5.10
C TYR A 35 -11.98 -16.93 -4.13
N THR A 36 -12.17 -18.24 -4.20
CA THR A 36 -12.94 -18.97 -3.19
C THR A 36 -12.22 -18.98 -1.84
N ASP A 37 -12.95 -19.22 -0.75
CA ASP A 37 -12.37 -19.26 0.60
C ASP A 37 -11.22 -20.29 0.70
N ASP A 38 -11.40 -21.46 0.10
CA ASP A 38 -10.35 -22.50 0.05
C ASP A 38 -9.11 -22.03 -0.73
N ARG A 39 -9.31 -21.31 -1.84
CA ARG A 39 -8.21 -20.75 -2.63
C ARG A 39 -7.47 -19.66 -1.85
N CYS A 40 -8.20 -18.80 -1.13
CA CYS A 40 -7.61 -17.77 -0.27
C CYS A 40 -6.74 -18.39 0.84
N LYS A 41 -7.19 -19.46 1.49
CA LYS A 41 -6.41 -20.20 2.49
C LYS A 41 -5.14 -20.84 1.89
N GLU A 42 -5.24 -21.41 0.69
CA GLU A 42 -4.08 -21.95 -0.02
C GLU A 42 -3.07 -20.85 -0.36
N LEU A 43 -3.53 -19.72 -0.89
CA LEU A 43 -2.72 -18.55 -1.21
C LEU A 43 -2.05 -17.97 0.03
N GLU A 44 -2.76 -17.86 1.16
CA GLU A 44 -2.20 -17.45 2.45
C GLU A 44 -1.05 -18.37 2.88
N SER A 45 -1.28 -19.69 2.84
CA SER A 45 -0.24 -20.66 3.21
C SER A 45 0.99 -20.56 2.31
N ASN A 46 0.79 -20.38 1.00
CA ASN A 46 1.87 -20.22 0.03
C ASN A 46 2.61 -18.88 0.21
N TYR A 47 1.88 -17.81 0.53
CA TYR A 47 2.43 -16.50 0.84
C TYR A 47 3.40 -16.57 2.02
N TRP A 48 2.95 -17.06 3.17
CA TRP A 48 3.78 -17.12 4.38
C TRP A 48 4.98 -18.05 4.25
N ARG A 49 4.87 -19.14 3.47
CA ARG A 49 6.00 -20.03 3.16
C ARG A 49 7.05 -19.38 2.27
N SER A 50 6.62 -18.57 1.31
CA SER A 50 7.50 -18.01 0.27
C SER A 50 8.01 -16.60 0.58
N LEU A 51 7.56 -15.96 1.67
CA LEU A 51 7.83 -14.55 1.95
C LEU A 51 9.32 -14.17 1.91
N SER A 52 10.20 -15.02 2.45
CA SER A 52 11.65 -14.79 2.50
C SER A 52 12.40 -14.91 1.16
N TYR A 53 11.78 -15.47 0.11
CA TYR A 53 12.50 -15.80 -1.13
C TYR A 53 12.49 -14.69 -2.18
N SER A 54 11.57 -13.73 -2.09
CA SER A 54 11.49 -12.64 -3.07
C SER A 54 10.86 -11.40 -2.46
N GLU A 55 11.53 -10.27 -2.66
CA GLU A 55 11.00 -8.97 -2.30
C GLU A 55 9.94 -8.55 -3.32
N PRO A 56 8.70 -8.30 -2.89
CA PRO A 56 7.68 -7.75 -3.77
C PRO A 56 8.01 -6.30 -4.10
N MET A 57 7.66 -5.87 -5.31
CA MET A 57 7.65 -4.45 -5.65
C MET A 57 6.33 -3.84 -5.18
N TYR A 58 6.45 -2.72 -4.48
CA TYR A 58 5.32 -2.02 -3.88
C TYR A 58 5.37 -0.52 -4.17
N GLY A 59 4.39 -0.02 -4.93
CA GLY A 59 4.20 1.40 -5.18
C GLY A 59 3.30 2.01 -4.12
N ALA A 60 3.90 2.50 -3.04
CA ALA A 60 3.18 3.06 -1.90
C ALA A 60 3.18 4.60 -1.89
N ASP A 61 2.28 5.17 -1.09
CA ASP A 61 2.31 6.57 -0.65
C ASP A 61 2.34 7.60 -1.80
N THR A 62 1.70 7.26 -2.92
CA THR A 62 1.55 8.19 -4.03
C THR A 62 0.33 9.07 -3.77
N MET A 63 0.55 10.38 -3.67
CA MET A 63 -0.54 11.35 -3.50
C MET A 63 -1.51 11.31 -4.69
N GLY A 64 -2.80 11.20 -4.41
CA GLY A 64 -3.83 11.32 -5.45
C GLY A 64 -5.11 10.55 -5.15
N SER A 65 -6.05 10.64 -6.08
CA SER A 65 -7.31 9.93 -6.05
C SER A 65 -7.68 9.49 -7.46
N VAL A 66 -8.21 8.27 -7.59
CA VAL A 66 -8.76 7.73 -8.85
C VAL A 66 -10.30 7.81 -8.85
N PHE A 67 -10.91 8.35 -7.80
CA PHE A 67 -12.34 8.62 -7.80
C PHE A 67 -12.69 9.70 -8.82
N ASP A 68 -13.78 9.48 -9.56
CA ASP A 68 -14.34 10.54 -10.39
C ASP A 68 -14.86 11.67 -9.48
N LYS A 69 -14.68 12.92 -9.93
CA LYS A 69 -15.13 14.12 -9.23
C LYS A 69 -16.65 14.19 -9.11
N SER A 70 -17.37 13.43 -9.94
CA SER A 70 -18.82 13.29 -9.87
C SER A 70 -19.31 12.49 -8.65
N ILE A 71 -18.44 11.67 -8.04
CA ILE A 71 -18.79 10.80 -6.91
C ILE A 71 -18.68 11.60 -5.61
N THR A 72 -19.83 11.86 -5.00
CA THR A 72 -19.95 12.61 -3.74
C THR A 72 -20.14 11.72 -2.51
N ALA A 73 -20.59 10.48 -2.69
CA ALA A 73 -20.77 9.52 -1.60
C ALA A 73 -19.53 8.65 -1.45
N TRP A 74 -19.03 8.48 -0.22
CA TRP A 74 -17.88 7.62 0.11
C TRP A 74 -16.62 7.85 -0.74
N ASN A 75 -16.41 9.09 -1.18
CA ASN A 75 -15.20 9.46 -1.89
C ASN A 75 -14.06 9.63 -0.88
N VAL A 76 -13.13 8.67 -0.83
CA VAL A 76 -12.03 8.63 0.15
C VAL A 76 -11.20 9.92 0.17
N ALA A 77 -11.08 10.61 -0.97
CA ALA A 77 -10.33 11.85 -1.06
C ALA A 77 -11.07 13.08 -0.53
N HIS A 78 -12.40 12.97 -0.34
CA HIS A 78 -13.29 14.06 0.06
C HIS A 78 -14.32 13.57 1.08
N LEU A 79 -13.88 12.77 2.06
CA LEU A 79 -14.74 12.34 3.16
C LEU A 79 -14.88 13.48 4.17
N PRO A 80 -16.11 13.93 4.48
CA PRO A 80 -16.31 14.91 5.53
C PRO A 80 -15.90 14.30 6.87
N ASN A 81 -14.90 14.89 7.52
CA ASN A 81 -14.40 14.41 8.81
C ASN A 81 -14.06 15.58 9.74
N LEU A 82 -13.78 15.28 11.01
CA LEU A 82 -13.41 16.31 12.00
C LEU A 82 -12.07 16.97 11.69
N LEU A 83 -11.18 16.26 10.98
CA LEU A 83 -9.84 16.73 10.64
C LEU A 83 -9.86 17.84 9.58
N ASP A 84 -10.97 18.02 8.87
CA ASP A 84 -11.19 19.17 7.97
C ASP A 84 -11.25 20.51 8.73
N LEU A 85 -11.45 20.50 10.05
CA LEU A 85 -11.41 21.70 10.89
C LEU A 85 -9.98 22.15 11.20
N MET A 86 -8.97 21.34 10.89
CA MET A 86 -7.56 21.71 11.10
C MET A 86 -7.10 22.71 10.04
N GLU A 87 -6.33 23.71 10.45
CA GLU A 87 -5.79 24.73 9.54
C GLU A 87 -4.77 24.16 8.56
N GLU A 88 -3.99 23.16 9.00
CA GLU A 88 -2.98 22.49 8.19
C GLU A 88 -3.44 21.10 7.75
N LYS A 89 -3.14 20.78 6.49
CA LYS A 89 -3.42 19.45 5.92
C LYS A 89 -2.19 18.57 6.05
N LEU A 90 -2.33 17.47 6.78
CA LEU A 90 -1.28 16.48 6.93
C LEU A 90 -1.31 15.48 5.75
N PRO A 91 -0.16 15.24 5.09
CA PRO A 91 -0.06 14.32 3.97
C PRO A 91 -0.31 12.88 4.44
N GLY A 92 -1.26 12.17 3.81
CA GLY A 92 -1.60 10.79 4.17
C GLY A 92 -2.66 10.63 5.25
N VAL A 93 -2.93 11.69 6.01
CA VAL A 93 -3.99 11.73 7.02
C VAL A 93 -5.22 12.40 6.45
N ASN A 94 -5.07 13.63 5.93
CA ASN A 94 -6.16 14.42 5.33
C ASN A 94 -6.11 14.42 3.80
N GLN A 95 -5.14 13.72 3.20
CA GLN A 95 -4.97 13.58 1.76
C GLN A 95 -4.92 12.10 1.41
N ALA A 96 -5.69 11.70 0.40
CA ALA A 96 -5.72 10.32 -0.03
C ALA A 96 -4.38 9.87 -0.64
N TYR A 97 -3.96 8.67 -0.24
CA TYR A 97 -2.86 7.95 -0.88
C TYR A 97 -3.37 6.84 -1.80
N LEU A 98 -2.63 6.64 -2.87
CA LEU A 98 -2.77 5.53 -3.79
C LEU A 98 -1.69 4.49 -3.54
N TYR A 99 -2.13 3.24 -3.57
CA TYR A 99 -1.29 2.07 -3.36
C TYR A 99 -1.44 1.12 -4.54
N ALA A 100 -0.32 0.77 -5.18
CA ALA A 100 -0.24 -0.21 -6.24
C ALA A 100 0.68 -1.36 -5.78
N GLY A 101 0.08 -2.52 -5.54
CA GLY A 101 0.80 -3.71 -5.06
C GLY A 101 0.81 -4.85 -6.06
N LEU A 102 1.96 -5.51 -6.17
CA LEU A 102 2.09 -6.80 -6.84
C LEU A 102 1.95 -7.95 -5.83
N TRP A 103 1.94 -9.18 -6.35
CA TRP A 103 1.92 -10.38 -5.50
C TRP A 103 3.02 -10.32 -4.43
N LYS A 104 2.63 -10.66 -3.20
CA LYS A 104 3.40 -10.61 -1.96
C LYS A 104 3.63 -9.24 -1.33
N ALA A 105 3.21 -8.13 -1.94
CA ALA A 105 3.28 -6.83 -1.29
C ALA A 105 2.58 -6.86 0.08
N LEU A 106 3.21 -6.27 1.09
CA LEU A 106 2.82 -6.39 2.49
C LEU A 106 2.73 -5.02 3.14
N PHE A 107 1.75 -4.87 4.01
CA PHE A 107 1.75 -3.87 5.07
C PHE A 107 2.13 -4.55 6.37
N ALA A 108 3.17 -4.05 7.02
CA ALA A 108 3.58 -4.52 8.34
C ALA A 108 2.49 -4.23 9.38
N TRP A 109 2.57 -4.89 10.54
CA TRP A 109 1.71 -4.53 11.68
C TRP A 109 1.98 -3.08 12.09
N HIS A 110 0.92 -2.28 12.18
CA HIS A 110 0.99 -0.87 12.62
C HIS A 110 -0.38 -0.42 13.12
N LEU A 111 -0.36 0.66 13.89
CA LEU A 111 -1.52 1.53 14.11
C LEU A 111 -1.42 2.71 13.15
N GLU A 112 -2.54 3.38 12.91
CA GLU A 112 -2.54 4.62 12.14
C GLU A 112 -1.92 5.76 12.96
N ASP A 113 -1.48 6.81 12.29
CA ASP A 113 -0.90 7.97 12.98
C ASP A 113 -1.90 8.55 13.99
N GLN A 114 -1.48 8.69 15.25
CA GLN A 114 -2.32 9.15 16.37
C GLN A 114 -3.55 8.26 16.64
N ASP A 115 -3.47 6.96 16.33
CA ASP A 115 -4.56 5.99 16.51
C ASP A 115 -5.87 6.41 15.82
N LEU A 116 -5.74 7.13 14.71
CA LEU A 116 -6.88 7.58 13.92
C LEU A 116 -7.54 6.43 13.16
N TYR A 117 -8.76 6.67 12.69
CA TYR A 117 -9.43 5.74 11.80
C TYR A 117 -8.84 5.83 10.39
N SER A 118 -8.65 4.68 9.74
CA SER A 118 -8.35 4.60 8.32
C SER A 118 -9.51 4.02 7.52
N ILE A 119 -9.53 4.37 6.24
CA ILE A 119 -10.44 3.81 5.26
C ILE A 119 -9.66 3.41 4.01
N ASN A 120 -9.94 2.21 3.50
CA ASN A 120 -9.31 1.70 2.30
C ASN A 120 -10.37 1.32 1.26
N TYR A 121 -10.17 1.75 0.02
CA TYR A 121 -11.00 1.34 -1.11
C TYR A 121 -10.15 0.65 -2.17
N LEU A 122 -10.47 -0.61 -2.48
CA LEU A 122 -9.83 -1.36 -3.55
C LEU A 122 -10.53 -1.03 -4.88
N HIS A 123 -9.94 -0.14 -5.67
CA HIS A 123 -10.51 0.30 -6.94
C HIS A 123 -10.68 -0.84 -7.97
N PHE A 124 -9.64 -1.65 -8.15
CA PHE A 124 -9.63 -2.81 -9.04
C PHE A 124 -8.44 -3.71 -8.69
N GLY A 125 -8.45 -4.93 -9.22
CA GLY A 125 -7.33 -5.86 -9.11
C GLY A 125 -7.63 -7.09 -8.25
N ALA A 126 -6.56 -7.73 -7.76
CA ALA A 126 -6.66 -8.91 -6.92
C ALA A 126 -7.10 -8.52 -5.50
N PRO A 127 -7.76 -9.43 -4.76
CA PRO A 127 -8.18 -9.15 -3.40
C PRO A 127 -6.98 -8.90 -2.47
N LYS A 128 -7.25 -8.13 -1.40
CA LYS A 128 -6.29 -7.81 -0.35
C LYS A 128 -6.70 -8.54 0.93
N GLN A 129 -5.78 -9.32 1.51
CA GLN A 129 -5.99 -9.99 2.79
C GLN A 129 -5.55 -9.09 3.94
N TRP A 130 -6.40 -8.97 4.96
CA TRP A 130 -6.11 -8.21 6.17
C TRP A 130 -6.06 -9.13 7.38
N TYR A 131 -5.27 -8.71 8.37
CA TYR A 131 -5.28 -9.25 9.73
C TYR A 131 -5.45 -8.06 10.67
N SER A 132 -6.24 -8.23 11.71
CA SER A 132 -6.53 -7.19 12.70
C SER A 132 -6.56 -7.82 14.07
N ILE A 133 -6.00 -7.12 15.06
CA ILE A 133 -6.10 -7.51 16.46
C ILE A 133 -7.10 -6.58 17.14
N PRO A 134 -8.04 -7.09 17.95
CA PRO A 134 -8.94 -6.25 18.73
C PRO A 134 -8.15 -5.30 19.64
N GLN A 135 -8.61 -4.05 19.76
CA GLN A 135 -7.95 -3.05 20.62
C GLN A 135 -7.88 -3.50 22.10
N SER A 136 -8.84 -4.32 22.55
CA SER A 136 -8.82 -4.90 23.90
C SER A 136 -7.63 -5.82 24.16
N GLN A 137 -6.94 -6.31 23.12
CA GLN A 137 -5.80 -7.24 23.20
C GLN A 137 -4.47 -6.58 22.76
N HIS A 138 -4.42 -5.25 22.72
CA HIS A 138 -3.25 -4.54 22.21
C HIS A 138 -2.02 -4.71 23.11
N GLU A 139 -2.20 -4.80 24.43
CA GLU A 139 -1.10 -4.98 25.39
C GLU A 139 -0.45 -6.36 25.25
N GLU A 140 -1.26 -7.40 25.12
CA GLU A 140 -0.78 -8.77 24.92
C GLU A 140 -0.07 -8.92 23.58
N PHE A 141 -0.60 -8.29 22.52
CA PHE A 141 0.06 -8.26 21.22
C PHE A 141 1.39 -7.50 21.27
N TYR A 142 1.43 -6.35 21.94
CA TYR A 142 2.66 -5.58 22.10
C TYR A 142 3.74 -6.37 22.87
N ALA A 143 3.37 -7.01 23.98
CA ALA A 143 4.28 -7.85 24.76
C ALA A 143 4.83 -9.01 23.92
N LEU A 144 3.98 -9.67 23.12
CA LEU A 144 4.41 -10.72 22.20
C LEU A 144 5.39 -10.19 21.14
N MET A 145 5.13 -9.01 20.58
CA MET A 145 6.03 -8.42 19.59
C MET A 145 7.39 -8.09 20.24
N VAL A 146 7.41 -7.55 21.47
CA VAL A 146 8.63 -7.32 22.28
C VAL A 146 9.43 -8.60 22.43
N ASP A 147 8.78 -9.71 22.77
CA ASP A 147 9.45 -10.98 22.95
C ASP A 147 10.00 -11.55 21.63
N LEU A 148 9.25 -11.39 20.53
CA LEU A 148 9.65 -11.89 19.21
C LEU A 148 10.80 -11.10 18.57
N PHE A 149 10.86 -9.78 18.80
CA PHE A 149 11.76 -8.85 18.13
C PHE A 149 12.64 -8.08 19.12
N HIS A 150 13.03 -8.74 20.20
CA HIS A 150 13.73 -8.14 21.33
C HIS A 150 15.01 -7.37 20.94
N ASP A 151 15.72 -7.80 19.88
CA ASP A 151 16.93 -7.13 19.42
C ASP A 151 16.64 -5.82 18.67
N GLU A 152 15.56 -5.77 17.90
CA GLU A 152 15.07 -4.56 17.24
C GLU A 152 14.50 -3.55 18.26
N PHE A 153 13.80 -4.02 19.30
CA PHE A 153 13.28 -3.17 20.37
C PHE A 153 14.37 -2.44 21.17
N LYS A 154 15.56 -3.03 21.32
CA LYS A 154 16.69 -2.36 21.99
C LYS A 154 17.19 -1.13 21.23
N GLN A 155 16.95 -1.06 19.92
CA GLN A 155 17.42 0.05 19.08
C GLN A 155 16.44 1.22 19.03
N CYS A 156 15.14 1.01 19.24
CA CYS A 156 14.12 2.06 19.25
C CYS A 156 12.98 1.72 20.24
N SER A 157 12.69 2.63 21.17
CA SER A 157 11.61 2.46 22.15
C SER A 157 10.21 2.65 21.56
N GLU A 158 10.07 3.43 20.48
CA GLU A 158 8.80 3.68 19.75
C GLU A 158 8.70 2.72 18.55
N PHE A 159 8.68 1.43 18.88
CA PHE A 159 8.84 0.32 17.93
C PHE A 159 7.65 0.08 16.98
N SER A 160 6.43 0.45 17.39
CA SER A 160 5.18 0.26 16.62
C SER A 160 5.17 0.99 15.27
N ASP A 161 5.97 2.04 15.13
CA ASP A 161 5.95 2.92 13.97
C ASP A 161 6.94 2.47 12.88
N THR A 162 7.79 1.49 13.22
CA THR A 162 8.65 0.84 12.24
C THR A 162 7.80 -0.12 11.39
N ARG A 163 7.27 0.36 10.26
CA ARG A 163 6.53 -0.39 9.22
C ARG A 163 7.37 -1.51 8.55
N ARG A 164 7.98 -2.40 9.33
CA ARG A 164 8.93 -3.43 8.88
C ARG A 164 8.69 -4.79 9.53
N LEU A 165 7.85 -4.86 10.55
CA LEU A 165 7.70 -6.03 11.40
C LEU A 165 6.44 -6.79 11.03
N TRP A 166 6.61 -8.09 10.81
CA TRP A 166 5.54 -8.98 10.42
C TRP A 166 5.64 -10.28 11.19
N CYS A 167 4.51 -10.74 11.69
CA CYS A 167 4.36 -11.99 12.40
C CYS A 167 3.32 -12.85 11.70
N ARG A 168 3.57 -14.17 11.62
CA ARG A 168 2.64 -15.12 11.00
C ARG A 168 1.38 -15.26 11.88
N PRO A 169 0.17 -15.33 11.28
CA PRO A 169 -1.08 -15.51 12.02
C PRO A 169 -1.09 -16.78 12.89
N ARG A 170 -0.38 -17.83 12.46
CA ARG A 170 -0.23 -19.07 13.25
C ARG A 170 0.47 -18.84 14.59
N THR A 171 1.41 -17.90 14.66
CA THR A 171 2.09 -17.54 15.90
C THR A 171 1.10 -16.86 16.86
N LEU A 172 0.23 -16.00 16.34
CA LEU A 172 -0.78 -15.27 17.12
C LEU A 172 -1.86 -16.20 17.69
N LYS A 173 -2.32 -17.19 16.91
CA LYS A 173 -3.28 -18.20 17.40
C LYS A 173 -2.74 -19.04 18.55
N ASN A 174 -1.42 -19.27 18.59
CA ASN A 174 -0.81 -20.05 19.67
C ASN A 174 -0.72 -19.27 20.99
N THR A 175 -0.86 -17.94 20.94
CA THR A 175 -0.77 -17.04 22.11
C THR A 175 -2.14 -16.57 22.61
N ALA A 176 -3.22 -17.26 22.21
CA ALA A 176 -4.61 -16.94 22.58
C ALA A 176 -5.10 -15.53 22.19
N LEU A 177 -4.43 -14.90 21.21
CA LEU A 177 -4.95 -13.71 20.54
C LEU A 177 -6.04 -14.15 19.55
N GLU A 178 -7.15 -13.40 19.50
CA GLU A 178 -8.30 -13.70 18.62
C GLU A 178 -8.04 -13.35 17.15
#